data_AF-A0A8J4J757-F1
#
_entry.id   AF-A0A8J4J757-F1
#
_cell.length_a   1.000
_cell.length_b   1.000
_cell.length_c   1.000
_cell.angle_alpha   90.00
_cell.angle_beta   90.00
_cell.angle_gamma   90.00
#
_symmetry.space_group_name_H-M   'P 1'
#
loop_
_entity.id
_entity.type
_entity.pdbx_description
1 polymer ?
#
loop_
_entity_poly.entity_id
_entity_poly.type
_entity_poly.pdbx_seq_one_letter_code
_entity_poly.pdbx_strand_id
1 'polypeptide(L)'
;MSEFQSSCQNGTRGLFNRSWSTWLHYQVIGAAETIILPSLIGIICSTGLAGNILIVFTIIRTQKKTIPDIYICNLAIADLVHIIGMPFLVHQWAHGGEWVFGSPLCTIITSLDTYNQFTCSAIVTAMSLDRCTLLLSSHLRTRSKAIQIDLCLWVASLILMFPVWVYSKVIKFKDGLESCAFDLTSPDDVLW
;
A
#
# COMPACT_ATOMS: atom_id res chain seq x y z
N MET A 1 56.61 14.54 7.67
CA MET A 1 55.96 14.16 8.94
C MET A 1 54.65 14.91 9.21
N SER A 2 54.11 15.66 8.25
CA SER A 2 52.87 16.44 8.36
C SER A 2 51.66 15.82 7.63
N GLU A 3 51.86 14.85 6.72
CA GLU A 3 50.76 14.20 5.98
C GLU A 3 50.10 13.03 6.72
N PHE A 4 50.82 12.37 7.64
CA PHE A 4 50.28 11.20 8.36
C PHE A 4 49.28 11.58 9.47
N GLN A 5 49.40 12.80 10.04
CA GLN A 5 48.51 13.30 11.10
C GLN A 5 47.17 13.81 10.56
N SER A 6 47.11 14.29 9.31
CA SER A 6 45.83 14.70 8.69
C SER A 6 44.95 13.49 8.34
N SER A 7 45.56 12.34 8.00
CA SER A 7 44.86 11.10 7.65
C SER A 7 44.13 10.48 8.85
N CYS A 8 44.74 10.43 10.04
CA CYS A 8 44.04 9.98 11.27
C CYS A 8 42.90 10.92 11.67
N GLN A 9 43.08 12.24 11.53
CA GLN A 9 42.04 13.22 11.90
C GLN A 9 40.86 13.24 10.91
N ASN A 10 41.11 12.95 9.63
CA ASN A 10 40.07 12.77 8.61
C ASN A 10 39.37 11.42 8.76
N GLY A 11 40.09 10.36 9.14
CA GLY A 11 39.51 9.03 9.41
C GLY A 11 38.58 9.03 10.63
N THR A 12 38.99 9.64 11.75
CA THR A 12 38.15 9.73 12.97
C THR A 12 36.95 10.64 12.77
N ARG A 13 37.10 11.76 12.03
CA ARG A 13 35.97 12.60 11.64
C ARG A 13 35.02 11.88 10.68
N GLY A 14 35.53 11.09 9.75
CA GLY A 14 34.71 10.27 8.84
C GLY A 14 33.92 9.17 9.55
N LEU A 15 34.54 8.47 10.51
CA LEU A 15 33.89 7.43 11.33
C LEU A 15 32.87 8.04 12.31
N PHE A 16 33.19 9.16 12.93
CA PHE A 16 32.25 9.90 13.78
C PHE A 16 31.07 10.41 12.95
N ASN A 17 31.31 11.00 11.78
CA ASN A 17 30.23 11.49 10.92
C ASN A 17 29.35 10.34 10.39
N ARG A 18 29.93 9.16 10.10
CA ARG A 18 29.15 7.94 9.81
C ARG A 18 28.36 7.45 11.01
N SER A 19 28.95 7.43 12.20
CA SER A 19 28.27 7.00 13.42
C SER A 19 27.08 7.92 13.73
N TRP A 20 27.30 9.24 13.70
CA TRP A 20 26.24 10.23 13.88
C TRP A 20 25.20 10.17 12.78
N SER A 21 25.57 10.02 11.51
CA SER A 21 24.58 9.89 10.43
C SER A 21 23.77 8.61 10.57
N THR A 22 24.38 7.50 11.00
CA THR A 22 23.69 6.23 11.24
C THR A 22 22.75 6.35 12.44
N TRP A 23 23.18 7.01 13.53
CA TRP A 23 22.35 7.26 14.71
C TRP A 23 21.18 8.19 14.40
N LEU A 24 21.43 9.25 13.63
CA LEU A 24 20.37 10.13 13.13
C LEU A 24 19.40 9.36 12.22
N HIS A 25 19.89 8.49 11.34
CA HIS A 25 19.03 7.64 10.50
C HIS A 25 18.17 6.71 11.38
N TYR A 26 18.73 6.04 12.37
CA TYR A 26 17.97 5.18 13.30
C TYR A 26 16.90 5.97 14.09
N GLN A 27 17.25 7.16 14.60
CA GLN A 27 16.31 8.05 15.28
C GLN A 27 15.19 8.54 14.35
N VAL A 28 15.54 8.94 13.12
CA VAL A 28 14.58 9.43 12.13
C VAL A 28 13.66 8.31 11.66
N ILE A 29 14.19 7.11 11.40
CA ILE A 29 13.41 5.93 11.00
C ILE A 29 12.48 5.53 12.14
N GLY A 30 12.97 5.44 13.38
CA GLY A 30 12.15 5.12 14.53
C GLY A 30 11.02 6.14 14.77
N ALA A 31 11.31 7.44 14.67
CA ALA A 31 10.28 8.48 14.79
C ALA A 31 9.29 8.46 13.61
N ALA A 32 9.77 8.15 12.40
CA ALA A 32 8.91 8.02 11.23
C ALA A 32 7.92 6.86 11.38
N GLU A 33 8.39 5.69 11.81
CA GLU A 33 7.59 4.47 11.95
C GLU A 33 6.63 4.53 13.15
N THR A 34 7.03 5.16 14.26
CA THR A 34 6.24 5.16 15.51
C THR A 34 5.34 6.38 15.69
N ILE A 35 5.66 7.51 15.06
CA ILE A 35 4.91 8.77 15.26
C ILE A 35 4.31 9.27 13.95
N ILE A 36 5.13 9.49 12.93
CA ILE A 36 4.70 10.16 11.70
C ILE A 36 3.71 9.27 10.93
N LEU A 37 4.08 8.02 10.73
CA LEU A 37 3.34 7.09 9.90
C LEU A 37 1.98 6.70 10.52
N PRO A 38 1.87 6.36 11.82
CA PRO A 38 0.57 6.11 12.44
C PRO A 38 -0.34 7.34 12.44
N SER A 39 0.23 8.54 12.64
CA SER A 39 -0.52 9.80 12.60
C SER A 39 -1.11 10.07 11.22
N LEU A 40 -0.29 9.93 10.16
CA LEU A 40 -0.74 10.10 8.79
C LEU A 40 -1.80 9.06 8.41
N ILE A 41 -1.60 7.79 8.77
CA ILE A 41 -2.58 6.74 8.52
C ILE A 41 -3.88 7.03 9.27
N GLY A 42 -3.83 7.53 10.50
CA GLY A 42 -5.01 7.95 11.25
C GLY A 42 -5.81 9.05 10.54
N ILE A 43 -5.14 10.07 9.99
CA ILE A 43 -5.78 11.15 9.23
C ILE A 43 -6.40 10.61 7.93
N ILE A 44 -5.65 9.78 7.20
CA ILE A 44 -6.11 9.17 5.94
C ILE A 44 -7.31 8.25 6.20
N CYS A 45 -7.25 7.40 7.23
CA CYS A 45 -8.34 6.51 7.62
C CYS A 45 -9.58 7.31 8.03
N SER A 46 -9.43 8.39 8.79
CA SER A 46 -10.55 9.23 9.23
C SER A 46 -11.23 9.90 8.04
N THR A 47 -10.44 10.47 7.14
CA THR A 47 -10.94 11.15 5.93
C THR A 47 -11.57 10.15 4.96
N GLY A 48 -10.93 9.00 4.77
CA GLY A 48 -11.42 7.90 3.94
C GLY A 48 -12.72 7.30 4.49
N LEU A 49 -12.85 7.16 5.80
CA LEU A 49 -14.07 6.68 6.45
C LEU A 49 -15.24 7.64 6.17
N ALA A 50 -15.03 8.92 6.41
CA ALA A 50 -16.05 9.94 6.16
C ALA A 50 -16.44 10.00 4.67
N GLY A 51 -15.46 10.01 3.77
CA GLY A 51 -15.66 10.06 2.32
C GLY A 51 -16.40 8.84 1.78
N ASN A 52 -15.95 7.63 2.13
CA ASN A 52 -16.55 6.39 1.64
C ASN A 52 -17.95 6.15 2.21
N ILE A 53 -18.20 6.49 3.49
CA ILE A 53 -19.57 6.46 4.04
C ILE A 53 -20.48 7.43 3.28
N LEU A 54 -20.01 8.64 2.98
CA LEU A 54 -20.80 9.62 2.23
C LEU A 54 -21.15 9.13 0.81
N ILE A 55 -20.21 8.47 0.13
CA ILE A 55 -20.43 7.86 -1.19
C ILE A 55 -21.53 6.80 -1.09
N VAL A 56 -21.40 5.83 -0.18
CA VAL A 56 -22.40 4.77 0.04
C VAL A 56 -23.76 5.37 0.37
N PHE A 57 -23.81 6.33 1.29
CA PHE A 57 -25.03 7.01 1.68
C PHE A 57 -25.72 7.70 0.48
N THR A 58 -24.95 8.42 -0.34
CA THR A 58 -25.46 9.14 -1.51
C THR A 58 -26.01 8.18 -2.56
N ILE A 59 -25.33 7.06 -2.81
CA ILE A 59 -25.77 6.04 -3.78
C ILE A 59 -27.03 5.31 -3.29
N ILE A 60 -27.11 4.98 -2.00
CA ILE A 60 -28.30 4.36 -1.41
C ILE A 60 -29.52 5.28 -1.56
N ARG A 61 -29.35 6.59 -1.28
CA ARG A 61 -30.42 7.60 -1.38
C ARG A 61 -30.85 7.89 -2.82
N THR A 62 -30.01 7.59 -3.81
CA THR A 62 -30.34 7.77 -5.22
C THR A 62 -31.32 6.69 -5.70
N GLN A 63 -32.46 7.10 -6.26
CA GLN A 63 -33.50 6.17 -6.75
C GLN A 63 -33.13 5.48 -8.06
N LYS A 64 -32.37 6.14 -8.95
CA LYS A 64 -31.91 5.58 -10.23
C LYS A 64 -30.41 5.30 -10.17
N LYS A 65 -30.04 4.05 -9.91
CA LYS A 65 -28.64 3.62 -9.87
C LYS A 65 -28.19 3.24 -11.28
N THR A 66 -27.07 3.80 -11.71
CA THR A 66 -26.40 3.42 -12.96
C THR A 66 -25.37 2.31 -12.70
N ILE A 67 -24.91 1.63 -13.75
CA ILE A 67 -23.85 0.61 -13.64
C ILE A 67 -22.59 1.18 -12.96
N PRO A 68 -22.09 2.38 -13.32
CA PRO A 68 -21.00 3.04 -12.60
C PRO A 68 -21.25 3.24 -11.11
N ASP A 69 -22.47 3.62 -10.70
CA ASP A 69 -22.80 3.83 -9.28
C ASP A 69 -22.65 2.54 -8.47
N ILE A 70 -22.96 1.39 -9.07
CA ILE A 70 -22.77 0.08 -8.41
C ILE A 70 -21.29 -0.23 -8.23
N TYR A 71 -20.45 0.05 -9.24
CA TYR A 71 -19.00 -0.12 -9.14
C TYR A 71 -18.39 0.79 -8.07
N ILE A 72 -18.80 2.07 -8.03
CA ILE A 72 -18.34 3.04 -7.02
C ILE A 72 -18.81 2.62 -5.61
N CYS A 73 -20.01 2.07 -5.48
CA CYS A 73 -20.51 1.55 -4.20
C CYS A 73 -19.67 0.35 -3.72
N ASN A 74 -19.35 -0.58 -4.62
CA ASN A 74 -18.49 -1.73 -4.29
C ASN A 74 -17.07 -1.29 -3.90
N LEU A 75 -16.50 -0.27 -4.57
CA LEU A 75 -15.25 0.36 -4.10
C LEU A 75 -15.43 0.87 -2.67
N ALA A 76 -16.42 1.71 -2.43
CA ALA A 76 -16.55 2.36 -1.13
C ALA A 76 -16.70 1.35 0.01
N ILE A 77 -17.40 0.23 -0.23
CA ILE A 77 -17.48 -0.88 0.73
C ILE A 77 -16.11 -1.53 0.94
N ALA A 78 -15.36 -1.79 -0.13
CA ALA A 78 -14.01 -2.35 -0.05
C ALA A 78 -13.06 -1.47 0.78
N ASP A 79 -13.07 -0.17 0.53
CA ASP A 79 -12.26 0.81 1.24
C ASP A 79 -12.61 0.86 2.73
N LEU A 80 -13.90 0.80 3.07
CA LEU A 80 -14.35 0.76 4.46
C LEU A 80 -13.82 -0.48 5.17
N VAL A 81 -13.89 -1.65 4.52
CA VAL A 81 -13.35 -2.90 5.07
C VAL A 81 -11.83 -2.82 5.21
N HIS A 82 -11.12 -2.22 4.25
CA HIS A 82 -9.67 -2.00 4.32
C HIS A 82 -9.28 -1.02 5.44
N ILE A 83 -10.01 0.09 5.61
CA ILE A 83 -9.79 1.07 6.69
C ILE A 83 -9.99 0.42 8.06
N ILE A 84 -10.94 -0.51 8.21
CA ILE A 84 -11.11 -1.30 9.44
C ILE A 84 -9.93 -2.27 9.66
N GLY A 85 -9.29 -2.75 8.59
CA GLY A 85 -8.11 -3.63 8.63
C GLY A 85 -6.77 -2.91 8.86
N MET A 86 -6.66 -1.63 8.52
CA MET A 86 -5.45 -0.81 8.65
C MET A 86 -4.82 -0.77 10.06
N PRO A 87 -5.59 -0.69 11.17
CA PRO A 87 -5.04 -0.70 12.53
C PRO A 87 -4.19 -1.94 12.84
N PHE A 88 -4.51 -3.09 12.24
CA PHE A 88 -3.74 -4.32 12.42
C PHE A 88 -2.38 -4.24 11.72
N LEU A 89 -2.29 -3.58 10.55
CA LEU A 89 -1.02 -3.29 9.88
C LEU A 89 -0.18 -2.29 10.69
N VAL A 90 -0.81 -1.23 11.19
CA VAL A 90 -0.12 -0.23 12.02
C VAL A 90 0.46 -0.88 13.28
N HIS A 91 -0.27 -1.82 13.89
CA HIS A 91 0.24 -2.60 15.01
C HIS A 91 1.48 -3.43 14.61
N GLN A 92 1.45 -4.12 13.47
CA GLN A 92 2.60 -4.87 12.96
C GLN A 92 3.82 -3.96 12.77
N TRP A 93 3.63 -2.78 12.18
CA TRP A 93 4.72 -1.85 11.91
C TRP A 93 5.27 -1.21 13.20
N ALA A 94 4.40 -0.89 14.15
CA ALA A 94 4.79 -0.36 15.46
C ALA A 94 5.57 -1.38 16.31
N HIS A 95 5.31 -2.67 16.12
CA HIS A 95 5.99 -3.78 16.82
C HIS A 95 7.19 -4.34 16.02
N GLY A 96 7.84 -3.53 15.19
CA GLY A 96 9.06 -3.93 14.48
C GLY A 96 8.85 -5.09 13.50
N GLY A 97 7.62 -5.23 12.96
CA GLY A 97 7.26 -6.29 12.02
C GLY A 97 6.60 -7.51 12.65
N GLU A 98 6.39 -7.55 13.97
CA GLU A 98 5.75 -8.68 14.65
C GLU A 98 4.24 -8.79 14.33
N TRP A 99 3.83 -9.97 13.89
CA TRP A 99 2.45 -10.30 13.55
C TRP A 99 1.85 -11.27 14.57
N VAL A 100 0.99 -10.76 15.44
CA VAL A 100 0.38 -11.53 16.54
C VAL A 100 -1.02 -12.08 16.23
N PHE A 101 -1.59 -11.72 15.07
CA PHE A 101 -2.99 -12.01 14.72
C PHE A 101 -3.19 -13.33 13.95
N GLY A 102 -2.10 -14.05 13.68
CA GLY A 102 -2.11 -15.35 13.00
C GLY A 102 -2.36 -15.29 11.49
N SER A 103 -2.19 -16.44 10.82
CA SER A 103 -2.21 -16.54 9.35
C SER A 103 -3.50 -16.06 8.66
N PRO A 104 -4.72 -16.33 9.17
CA PRO A 104 -5.94 -15.95 8.45
C PRO A 104 -6.08 -14.44 8.30
N LEU A 105 -5.78 -13.67 9.35
CA LEU A 105 -5.88 -12.21 9.33
C LEU A 105 -4.79 -11.59 8.44
N CYS A 106 -3.58 -12.17 8.44
CA CYS A 106 -2.52 -11.73 7.53
C CYS A 106 -2.99 -11.83 6.08
N THR A 107 -3.45 -13.02 5.67
CA THR A 107 -3.97 -13.23 4.30
C THR A 107 -5.15 -12.32 4.02
N ILE A 108 -6.13 -12.17 4.91
CA ILE A 108 -7.30 -11.30 4.68
C ILE A 108 -6.88 -9.85 4.46
N ILE A 109 -5.98 -9.33 5.29
CA ILE A 109 -5.63 -7.91 5.22
C ILE A 109 -4.76 -7.61 4.01
N THR A 110 -3.80 -8.48 3.67
CA THR A 110 -3.02 -8.33 2.43
C THR A 110 -3.89 -8.50 1.19
N SER A 111 -4.90 -9.36 1.24
CA SER A 111 -5.92 -9.48 0.19
C SER A 111 -6.68 -8.17 -0.01
N LEU A 112 -7.13 -7.57 1.09
CA LEU A 112 -7.94 -6.35 1.07
C LEU A 112 -7.12 -5.15 0.60
N ASP A 113 -5.88 -5.02 1.06
CA ASP A 113 -4.96 -3.98 0.58
C ASP A 113 -4.75 -4.09 -0.93
N THR A 114 -4.46 -5.28 -1.41
CA THR A 114 -4.26 -5.54 -2.83
C THR A 114 -5.54 -5.24 -3.63
N TYR A 115 -6.70 -5.68 -3.14
CA TYR A 115 -7.99 -5.41 -3.78
C TYR A 115 -8.32 -3.92 -3.84
N ASN A 116 -8.04 -3.18 -2.76
CA ASN A 116 -8.19 -1.73 -2.70
C ASN A 116 -7.31 -1.04 -3.75
N GLN A 117 -6.04 -1.43 -3.89
CA GLN A 117 -5.15 -0.86 -4.91
C GLN A 117 -5.68 -1.05 -6.34
N PHE A 118 -6.21 -2.24 -6.66
CA PHE A 118 -6.81 -2.48 -7.98
C PHE A 118 -8.08 -1.68 -8.22
N THR A 119 -8.94 -1.58 -7.21
CA THR A 119 -10.19 -0.84 -7.33
C THR A 119 -9.94 0.68 -7.38
N CYS A 120 -8.90 1.18 -6.72
CA CYS A 120 -8.43 2.56 -6.90
C CYS A 120 -7.98 2.82 -8.34
N SER A 121 -7.15 1.93 -8.90
CA SER A 121 -6.69 2.05 -10.30
C SER A 121 -7.87 2.05 -11.27
N ALA A 122 -8.87 1.20 -11.04
CA ALA A 122 -10.08 1.11 -11.84
C ALA A 122 -10.77 2.45 -12.03
N ILE A 123 -10.97 3.16 -10.93
CA ILE A 123 -11.79 4.36 -10.88
C ILE A 123 -11.03 5.53 -11.47
N VAL A 124 -9.72 5.63 -11.20
CA VAL A 124 -8.86 6.61 -11.86
C VAL A 124 -8.88 6.42 -13.37
N THR A 125 -8.83 5.17 -13.88
CA THR A 125 -8.91 4.97 -15.33
C THR A 125 -10.30 5.25 -15.87
N ALA A 126 -11.37 4.83 -15.19
CA ALA A 126 -12.73 5.13 -15.60
C ALA A 126 -12.99 6.65 -15.70
N MET A 127 -12.52 7.42 -14.72
CA MET A 127 -12.57 8.90 -14.75
C MET A 127 -11.75 9.48 -15.92
N SER A 128 -10.57 8.92 -16.16
CA SER A 128 -9.70 9.34 -17.27
C SER A 128 -10.34 9.06 -18.63
N LEU A 129 -10.96 7.89 -18.79
CA LEU A 129 -11.67 7.49 -19.99
C LEU A 129 -12.88 8.38 -20.24
N ASP A 130 -13.70 8.62 -19.20
CA ASP A 130 -14.85 9.52 -19.29
C ASP A 130 -14.41 10.91 -19.81
N ARG A 131 -13.40 11.51 -19.17
CA ARG A 131 -12.87 12.82 -19.57
C ARG A 131 -12.24 12.81 -20.96
N CYS A 132 -11.50 11.77 -21.33
CA CYS A 132 -10.93 11.64 -22.67
C CYS A 132 -12.00 11.54 -23.75
N THR A 133 -13.11 10.84 -23.49
CA THR A 133 -14.21 10.72 -24.45
C THR A 133 -14.96 12.04 -24.65
N LEU A 134 -15.09 12.85 -23.60
CA LEU A 134 -15.69 14.18 -23.67
C LEU A 134 -14.80 15.17 -24.42
N LEU A 135 -13.48 15.12 -24.22
CA LEU A 135 -12.52 16.05 -24.84
C LEU A 135 -12.24 15.73 -26.31
N LEU A 136 -12.14 14.46 -26.69
CA LEU A 136 -11.92 14.04 -28.08
C LEU A 136 -13.24 13.97 -28.84
N SER A 137 -13.99 15.07 -28.92
CA SER A 137 -15.22 15.19 -29.72
C SER A 137 -14.96 15.08 -31.25
N SER A 138 -14.41 13.94 -31.69
CA SER A 138 -14.30 13.43 -33.06
C SER A 138 -14.27 11.88 -33.04
N HIS A 139 -15.46 11.29 -32.99
CA HIS A 139 -15.82 9.94 -33.46
C HIS A 139 -14.96 8.72 -33.04
N LEU A 140 -15.37 8.07 -31.94
CA LEU A 140 -15.54 6.60 -31.76
C LEU A 140 -14.37 5.61 -32.00
N ARG A 141 -13.28 5.96 -32.69
CA ARG A 141 -12.16 5.05 -32.97
C ARG A 141 -11.16 4.96 -31.82
N THR A 142 -11.01 6.02 -31.04
CA THR A 142 -10.08 6.09 -29.91
C THR A 142 -10.69 5.56 -28.61
N ARG A 143 -12.02 5.66 -28.44
CA ARG A 143 -12.73 5.17 -27.25
C ARG A 143 -12.58 3.66 -27.07
N SER A 144 -12.81 2.87 -28.11
CA SER A 144 -12.59 1.42 -28.03
C SER A 144 -11.15 1.05 -27.74
N LYS A 145 -10.17 1.79 -28.28
CA LYS A 145 -8.74 1.54 -28.02
C LYS A 145 -8.35 1.88 -26.59
N ALA A 146 -8.84 3.00 -26.05
CA ALA A 146 -8.59 3.40 -24.68
C ALA A 146 -9.26 2.44 -23.68
N ILE A 147 -10.51 2.02 -23.94
CA ILE A 147 -11.19 0.98 -23.15
C ILE A 147 -10.45 -0.35 -23.27
N GLN A 148 -9.96 -0.72 -24.45
CA GLN A 148 -9.20 -1.96 -24.64
C GLN A 148 -7.87 -1.94 -23.86
N ILE A 149 -7.14 -0.82 -23.88
CA ILE A 149 -5.89 -0.67 -23.11
C ILE A 149 -6.18 -0.73 -21.60
N ASP A 150 -7.22 -0.06 -21.14
CA ASP A 150 -7.64 -0.12 -19.73
C ASP A 150 -8.03 -1.54 -19.30
N LEU A 151 -8.85 -2.23 -20.10
CA LEU A 151 -9.20 -3.64 -19.85
C LEU A 151 -7.97 -4.55 -19.83
N CYS A 152 -7.00 -4.33 -20.71
CA CYS A 152 -5.74 -5.06 -20.71
C CYS A 152 -4.92 -4.78 -19.44
N LEU A 153 -4.82 -3.52 -19.02
CA LEU A 153 -4.14 -3.13 -17.78
C LEU A 153 -4.79 -3.76 -16.56
N TRP A 154 -6.12 -3.81 -16.54
CA TRP A 154 -6.92 -4.48 -15.51
C TRP A 154 -6.70 -5.99 -15.45
N VAL A 155 -6.73 -6.68 -16.60
CA VAL A 155 -6.49 -8.12 -16.64
C VAL A 155 -5.06 -8.43 -16.23
N ALA A 156 -4.08 -7.68 -16.73
CA ALA A 156 -2.67 -7.82 -16.31
C ALA A 156 -2.51 -7.57 -14.80
N SER A 157 -3.18 -6.56 -14.29
CA SER A 157 -3.28 -6.23 -12.86
C SER A 157 -3.84 -7.40 -12.02
N LEU A 158 -4.97 -7.99 -12.41
CA LEU A 158 -5.55 -9.16 -11.73
C LEU A 158 -4.66 -10.41 -11.84
N ILE A 159 -3.96 -10.58 -12.96
CA ILE A 159 -2.99 -11.67 -13.11
C ILE A 159 -1.81 -11.48 -12.16
N LEU A 160 -1.34 -10.26 -11.96
CA LEU A 160 -0.30 -9.92 -10.98
C LEU A 160 -0.83 -9.98 -9.53
N MET A 161 -2.14 -9.80 -9.33
CA MET A 161 -2.80 -9.98 -8.03
C MET A 161 -2.78 -11.42 -7.54
N PHE A 162 -3.01 -12.36 -8.45
CA PHE A 162 -3.10 -13.78 -8.11
C PHE A 162 -1.86 -14.35 -7.39
N PRO A 163 -0.61 -14.13 -7.87
CA PRO A 163 0.59 -14.58 -7.14
C PRO A 163 0.73 -13.86 -5.80
N VAL A 164 0.43 -12.56 -5.73
CA VAL A 164 0.45 -11.79 -4.46
C VAL A 164 -0.48 -12.44 -3.42
N TRP A 165 -1.64 -12.95 -3.84
CA TRP A 165 -2.58 -13.68 -3.01
C TRP A 165 -2.07 -15.05 -2.55
N VAL A 166 -1.43 -15.79 -3.46
CA VAL A 166 -0.91 -17.15 -3.20
C VAL A 166 0.35 -17.11 -2.32
N TYR A 167 1.18 -16.07 -2.47
CA TYR A 167 2.44 -15.91 -1.76
C TYR A 167 2.32 -15.08 -0.49
N SER A 168 1.19 -14.42 -0.19
CA SER A 168 1.07 -13.71 1.09
C SER A 168 0.84 -14.69 2.25
N LYS A 169 1.85 -14.89 3.10
CA LYS A 169 1.82 -15.81 4.23
C LYS A 169 2.50 -15.20 5.46
N VAL A 170 2.18 -15.78 6.62
CA VAL A 170 2.93 -15.51 7.85
C VAL A 170 4.23 -16.31 7.79
N ILE A 171 5.36 -15.59 7.79
CA ILE A 171 6.70 -16.14 7.85
C ILE A 171 7.10 -16.25 9.32
N LYS A 172 7.59 -17.41 9.74
CA LYS A 172 8.12 -17.62 11.09
C LYS A 172 9.63 -17.56 11.05
N PHE A 173 10.23 -16.63 11.79
CA PHE A 173 11.67 -16.55 11.99
C PHE A 173 12.13 -17.54 13.06
N LYS A 174 13.42 -17.91 13.03
CA LYS A 174 14.01 -18.85 14.00
C LYS A 174 13.95 -18.35 15.45
N ASP A 175 13.87 -17.05 15.64
CA ASP A 175 13.76 -16.41 16.96
C ASP A 175 12.34 -16.47 17.55
N GLY A 176 11.40 -17.13 16.87
CA GLY A 176 9.99 -17.23 17.28
C GLY A 176 9.12 -16.04 16.83
N LEU A 177 9.72 -15.03 16.19
CA LEU A 177 9.03 -13.88 15.61
C LEU A 177 8.20 -14.32 14.40
N GLU A 178 6.91 -13.99 14.39
CA GLU A 178 6.03 -14.18 13.23
C GLU A 178 5.87 -12.83 12.52
N SER A 179 5.94 -12.80 11.18
CA SER A 179 5.72 -11.57 10.40
C SER A 179 4.83 -11.85 9.19
N CYS A 180 3.95 -10.92 8.84
CA CYS A 180 3.11 -11.02 7.65
C CYS A 180 3.82 -10.33 6.47
N ALA A 181 4.22 -11.11 5.46
CA ALA A 181 4.92 -10.60 4.28
C ALA A 181 4.60 -11.45 3.03
N PHE A 182 5.05 -10.98 1.87
CA PHE A 182 5.04 -11.80 0.66
C PHE A 182 6.17 -12.83 0.74
N ASP A 183 5.80 -14.10 0.64
CA ASP A 183 6.68 -15.26 0.53
C ASP A 183 7.35 -15.25 -0.86
N LEU A 184 8.28 -14.30 -1.06
CA LEU A 184 9.05 -14.11 -2.30
C LEU A 184 10.37 -14.88 -2.28
N THR A 185 10.69 -15.54 -1.18
CA THR A 185 11.99 -16.18 -0.93
C THR A 185 11.79 -17.55 -0.30
N SER A 186 12.45 -18.56 -0.88
CA SER A 186 12.63 -19.87 -0.27
C SER A 186 13.13 -19.70 1.18
N PRO A 187 12.72 -20.54 2.15
CA PRO A 187 13.07 -20.44 3.57
C PRO A 187 14.59 -20.49 3.91
N ASP A 188 15.45 -20.45 2.91
CA ASP A 188 16.91 -20.56 3.01
C ASP A 188 17.62 -19.19 3.03
N ASP A 189 16.94 -18.09 2.66
CA ASP A 189 17.54 -16.74 2.58
C ASP A 189 17.34 -15.88 3.84
N VAL A 190 16.52 -16.33 4.80
CA VAL A 190 16.38 -15.73 6.16
C VAL A 190 17.51 -16.17 7.11
N LEU A 191 18.62 -16.63 6.55
CA LEU A 191 19.75 -17.24 7.23
C LEU A 191 20.99 -16.33 7.19
N TRP A 192 20.84 -15.07 7.61
CA TRP A 192 21.94 -14.23 8.09
C TRP A 192 21.45 -13.26 9.16
#